data_AF-A0A1G9P0R5-F1
#
_entry.id   AF-A0A1G9P0R5-F1
#
_cell.length_a   1.000
_cell.length_b   1.000
_cell.length_c   1.000
_cell.angle_alpha   90.00
_cell.angle_beta   90.00
_cell.angle_gamma   90.00
#
_symmetry.space_group_name_H-M   'P 1'
#
loop_
_entity.id
_entity.type
_entity.pdbx_description
1 polymer ?
#
loop_
_entity_poly.entity_id
_entity_poly.type
_entity_poly.pdbx_seq_one_letter_code
_entity_poly.pdbx_strand_id
1 'polypeptide(L)' 'MDENTLIEAIAKSLGISSREMTAATSLTNEIGVDSIEMVKLCRDLRKTFHCDLEFCEVKEADTIENLLIHLSEKSRAS' A
#
# COMPACT_ATOMS: atom_id res chain seq x y z
N MET A 1 -0.64 -12.43 4.59
CA MET A 1 0.13 -11.49 3.76
C MET A 1 1.13 -10.84 4.68
N ASP A 2 2.39 -10.82 4.30
CA ASP A 2 3.48 -10.36 5.16
C ASP A 2 3.92 -8.95 4.77
N GLU A 3 4.44 -8.19 5.73
CA GLU A 3 4.89 -6.81 5.57
C GLU A 3 5.85 -6.64 4.37
N ASN A 4 6.88 -7.48 4.28
CA ASN A 4 7.85 -7.42 3.19
C ASN A 4 7.19 -7.57 1.80
N THR A 5 6.18 -8.43 1.66
CA THR A 5 5.49 -8.61 0.38
C THR A 5 4.74 -7.34 -0.02
N LEU A 6 4.12 -6.67 0.96
CA LEU A 6 3.44 -5.41 0.73
C LEU A 6 4.43 -4.29 0.38
N ILE A 7 5.55 -4.17 1.11
CA ILE A 7 6.61 -3.21 0.82
C ILE A 7 7.13 -3.40 -0.61
N GLU A 8 7.43 -4.63 -1.02
CA GLU A 8 7.91 -4.91 -2.38
C GLU A 8 6.88 -4.55 -3.45
N ALA A 9 5.60 -4.79 -3.21
CA ALA A 9 4.53 -4.42 -4.14
C ALA A 9 4.41 -2.89 -4.29
N ILE A 10 4.44 -2.17 -3.18
CA ILE A 10 4.39 -0.69 -3.17
C ILE A 10 5.64 -0.12 -3.85
N ALA A 11 6.82 -0.57 -3.46
CA ALA A 11 8.10 -0.15 -4.03
C ALA A 11 8.13 -0.33 -5.55
N LYS A 12 7.67 -1.50 -6.04
CA LYS A 12 7.57 -1.79 -7.48
C LYS A 12 6.55 -0.90 -8.19
N SER A 13 5.42 -0.58 -7.57
CA SER A 13 4.39 0.30 -8.15
C SER A 13 4.88 1.74 -8.31
N LEU A 14 5.61 2.23 -7.29
CA LEU A 14 6.16 3.59 -7.23
C LEU A 14 7.52 3.72 -7.94
N GLY A 15 8.17 2.60 -8.28
CA GLY A 15 9.47 2.60 -8.93
C GLY A 15 10.62 3.01 -7.99
N ILE A 16 10.44 2.84 -6.69
CA ILE A 16 11.44 3.13 -5.66
C ILE A 16 12.02 1.84 -5.06
N SER A 17 13.11 1.96 -4.31
CA SER A 17 13.73 0.80 -3.65
C SER A 17 12.98 0.43 -2.37
N SER A 18 12.64 -0.85 -2.20
CA SER A 18 12.02 -1.37 -0.96
C SER A 18 12.89 -1.16 0.28
N ARG A 19 14.19 -0.91 0.11
CA ARG A 19 15.12 -0.61 1.20
C ARG A 19 14.99 0.80 1.76
N GLU A 20 14.34 1.69 1.03
CA GLU A 20 14.09 3.08 1.47
C GLU A 20 12.73 3.21 2.16
N MET A 21 12.04 2.10 2.36
CA MET A 21 10.71 2.04 2.96
C MET A 21 10.73 1.20 4.23
N THR A 22 9.95 1.60 5.21
CA THR A 22 9.67 0.85 6.42
C THR A 22 8.17 0.79 6.67
N ALA A 23 7.72 -0.09 7.56
CA ALA A 23 6.30 -0.21 7.92
C ALA A 23 5.67 1.14 8.35
N ALA A 24 6.45 1.95 9.08
CA ALA A 24 6.03 3.24 9.59
C ALA A 24 6.14 4.38 8.56
N THR A 25 6.70 4.12 7.38
CA THR A 25 6.95 5.16 6.38
C THR A 25 5.64 5.68 5.80
N SER A 26 5.47 7.00 5.81
CA SER A 26 4.31 7.68 5.23
C SER A 26 4.40 7.75 3.70
N LEU A 27 3.41 7.19 3.02
CA LEU A 27 3.29 7.25 1.56
C LEU A 27 3.13 8.68 1.08
N THR A 28 2.33 9.50 1.76
CA THR A 28 2.09 10.88 1.30
C THR A 28 3.19 11.85 1.74
N ASN A 29 3.63 11.77 2.99
CA ASN A 29 4.51 12.79 3.58
C ASN A 29 6.01 12.47 3.41
N GLU A 30 6.41 11.19 3.44
CA GLU A 30 7.82 10.81 3.28
C GLU A 30 8.17 10.38 1.87
N ILE A 31 7.35 9.52 1.27
CA ILE A 31 7.57 9.09 -0.12
C ILE A 31 7.12 10.15 -1.13
N GLY A 32 6.13 10.98 -0.77
CA GLY A 32 5.60 11.99 -1.67
C GLY A 32 4.63 11.43 -2.72
N VAL A 33 3.89 10.37 -2.39
CA VAL A 33 2.89 9.77 -3.29
C VAL A 33 1.75 10.76 -3.52
N ASP A 34 1.70 11.30 -4.74
CA ASP A 34 0.61 12.17 -5.20
C ASP A 34 -0.69 11.40 -5.46
N SER A 35 -1.78 12.14 -5.68
CA SER A 35 -3.11 11.54 -5.93
C SER A 35 -3.14 10.61 -7.15
N ILE A 36 -2.35 10.88 -8.19
CA ILE A 36 -2.25 10.03 -9.40
C ILE A 36 -1.52 8.73 -9.09
N GLU A 37 -0.37 8.85 -8.41
CA GLU A 37 0.44 7.71 -7.96
C GLU A 37 -0.36 6.82 -7.01
N MET A 38 -1.15 7.42 -6.12
CA MET A 38 -2.02 6.73 -5.18
C MET A 38 -3.12 5.92 -5.87
N VAL A 39 -3.76 6.47 -6.91
CA VAL A 39 -4.76 5.73 -7.72
C VAL A 39 -4.11 4.54 -8.43
N LYS A 40 -2.91 4.72 -8.98
CA LYS A 40 -2.15 3.64 -9.63
C LYS A 40 -1.77 2.57 -8.63
N LEU A 41 -1.23 2.96 -7.47
CA LEU A 41 -0.86 2.07 -6.38
C LEU A 41 -2.06 1.25 -5.91
N CYS A 42 -3.19 1.90 -5.63
CA CYS A 42 -4.43 1.25 -5.26
C CYS A 42 -4.84 0.17 -6.27
N ARG A 43 -4.81 0.50 -7.57
CA ARG A 43 -5.13 -0.45 -8.64
C ARG A 43 -4.15 -1.63 -8.69
N ASP A 44 -2.86 -1.38 -8.55
CA ASP A 44 -1.82 -2.42 -8.59
C ASP A 44 -1.90 -3.34 -7.37
N LEU A 45 -2.17 -2.79 -6.18
CA LEU A 45 -2.40 -3.57 -4.95
C LEU A 45 -3.66 -4.44 -5.07
N ARG A 46 -4.79 -3.88 -5.54
CA ARG A 46 -6.02 -4.66 -5.80
C ARG A 46 -5.75 -5.84 -6.73
N LYS A 47 -5.03 -5.60 -7.82
CA LYS A 47 -4.71 -6.64 -8.81
C LYS A 47 -3.75 -7.69 -8.26
N THR A 48 -2.77 -7.28 -7.46
CA THR A 48 -1.74 -8.16 -6.89
C THR A 48 -2.30 -9.05 -5.79
N PHE A 49 -3.12 -8.48 -4.91
CA PHE A 49 -3.63 -9.18 -3.73
C PHE A 49 -5.06 -9.68 -3.89
N HIS A 50 -5.68 -9.49 -5.06
CA HIS A 50 -7.06 -9.88 -5.35
C HIS A 50 -8.05 -9.39 -4.28
N CYS A 51 -7.85 -8.17 -3.80
CA CYS A 51 -8.64 -7.56 -2.74
C CYS A 51 -9.44 -6.36 -3.25
N ASP A 52 -10.52 -6.02 -2.56
CA ASP A 52 -11.29 -4.81 -2.85
C ASP A 52 -10.79 -3.66 -1.97
N LEU A 53 -9.72 -2.98 -2.40
CA LEU A 53 -9.05 -1.92 -1.64
C LEU A 53 -9.39 -0.54 -2.21
N GLU A 54 -10.16 0.30 -1.53
CA GLU A 54 -10.57 1.63 -2.04
C GLU A 54 -9.48 2.69 -1.91
N PHE A 55 -9.54 3.70 -2.78
CA PHE A 55 -8.61 4.83 -2.74
C PHE A 55 -8.61 5.52 -1.38
N CYS A 56 -9.80 5.70 -0.78
CA CYS A 56 -9.93 6.28 0.56
C CYS A 56 -9.16 5.46 1.59
N GLU A 57 -9.21 4.13 1.52
CA GLU A 57 -8.51 3.26 2.47
C GLU A 57 -6.99 3.36 2.34
N VAL A 58 -6.45 3.41 1.12
CA VAL A 58 -5.00 3.60 0.90
C VAL A 58 -4.55 4.97 1.41
N LYS A 59 -5.39 6.00 1.18
CA LYS A 59 -5.11 7.37 1.63
C LYS A 59 -5.23 7.52 3.15
N GLU A 60 -6.21 6.87 3.78
CA GLU A 60 -6.44 6.91 5.23
C GLU A 60 -5.41 6.09 5.99
N ALA A 61 -4.96 4.97 5.43
CA ALA A 61 -3.87 4.18 6.00
C ALA A 61 -2.60 5.03 6.15
N ASP A 62 -2.24 5.78 5.09
CA ASP A 62 -1.03 6.61 4.94
C ASP A 62 0.30 5.85 5.05
N THR A 63 0.42 4.87 5.96
CA THR A 63 1.59 4.04 6.19
C THR A 63 1.37 2.60 5.73
N ILE A 64 2.48 1.89 5.50
CA ILE A 64 2.46 0.48 5.08
C ILE A 64 1.90 -0.42 6.17
N GLU A 65 2.21 -0.14 7.43
CA GLU A 65 1.68 -0.86 8.61
C GLU A 65 0.15 -0.80 8.65
N ASN A 66 -0.43 0.39 8.52
CA ASN A 66 -1.89 0.55 8.52
C ASN A 66 -2.52 -0.17 7.31
N LEU A 67 -1.91 -0.06 6.13
CA LEU A 67 -2.36 -0.77 4.93
C LEU A 67 -2.36 -2.30 5.11
N LEU A 68 -1.33 -2.84 5.76
CA LEU A 68 -1.22 -4.26 6.08
C LEU A 68 -2.37 -4.71 6.99
N ILE A 69 -2.72 -3.89 7.99
CA ILE A 69 -3.86 -4.13 8.89
C ILE A 69 -5.15 -4.14 8.07
N HIS A 70 -5.44 -3.09 7.30
CA HIS A 70 -6.65 -2.99 6.47
C HIS A 70 -6.81 -4.18 5.52
N LEU A 71 -5.74 -4.58 4.83
CA LEU A 71 -5.76 -5.71 3.91
C LEU A 71 -5.95 -7.05 4.61
N SER A 72 -5.34 -7.21 5.79
CA SER A 72 -5.52 -8.42 6.62
C SER A 72 -6.94 -8.55 7.16
N GLU A 73 -7.60 -7.44 7.48
CA GLU A 73 -9.01 -7.43 7.89
C GLU A 73 -9.93 -7.81 6.74
N LYS A 74 -9.73 -7.25 5.54
CA LYS A 74 -10.54 -7.59 4.36
C LYS A 74 -10.38 -9.04 3.91
N SER A 75 -9.17 -9.58 3.99
CA SER A 75 -8.93 -10.99 3.65
C SER A 75 -9.66 -11.98 4.57
N ARG A 76 -10.06 -11.56 5.79
CA ARG A 76 -10.85 -12.40 6.72
C ARG A 76 -12.35 -12.21 6.57
N ALA A 77 -12.79 -11.12 5.95
CA ALA A 77 -14.20 -10.77 5.77
C ALA A 77 -14.80 -11.32 4.47
N SER A 78 -14.02 -12.08 3.68
CA SER A 78 -14.41 -12.66 2.38
C SER A 78 -14.60 -14.16 2.47
#